data_AF-A0A0M4GPY6-F1
#
_entry.id   AF-A0A0M4GPY6-F1
#
_cell.length_a   1.000
_cell.length_b   1.000
_cell.length_c   1.000
_cell.angle_alpha   90.00
_cell.angle_beta   90.00
_cell.angle_gamma   90.00
#
_symmetry.space_group_name_H-M   'P 1'
#
loop_
_entity.id
_entity.type
_entity.pdbx_description
1 polymer ?
#
loop_
_entity_poly.entity_id
_entity_poly.type
_entity_poly.pdbx_seq_one_letter_code
_entity_poly.pdbx_strand_id
1 'polypeptide(L)'
;MKDKEIALPIDAGPHTNSNVEWWYYFAFLQGDRGGRYAVMGSFFEVGETSLFKAHYMIHSLIDLTNNVHRHYSLADSSLKKQMALFYMPLYLLLNPGDTQMWRLQKQLLKGRLPKPHRGIPHARVTSNPVKLSYGKNKLEFLGSSQADYAVNIKEKEFEADLQFSPEKPIALIGGQGKPDDLYYYSFTRNKVNGQIVTDRGAETVYGQGWFDHQWGRDYGLAKGKGWDWFGIQLDDGRELLLNQMTSDKKESGPKMANLIGRDGSLQFSRQVSFSKEKHWKSFETNARYPISWSITIPEFRMELRVEAAFPKQEMIILGPLKGIWEGAVKVTGREIMANGQRKPLAGKGFMELVGYT
;
A
#
# COMPACT_ATOMS: atom_id res chain seq x y z
N MET A 1 25.59 16.63 -3.53
CA MET A 1 25.34 16.12 -2.17
C MET A 1 25.20 14.61 -2.29
N LYS A 2 25.92 13.80 -1.50
CA LYS A 2 25.71 12.35 -1.51
C LYS A 2 24.30 12.08 -1.01
N ASP A 3 23.55 11.21 -1.69
CA ASP A 3 22.27 10.74 -1.18
C ASP A 3 22.49 10.09 0.19
N LYS A 4 21.67 10.46 1.18
CA LYS A 4 21.71 9.86 2.53
C LYS A 4 21.32 8.38 2.42
N GLU A 5 22.09 7.49 3.03
CA GLU A 5 21.72 6.07 3.16
C GLU A 5 20.61 5.89 4.20
N ILE A 6 19.69 4.96 3.95
CA ILE A 6 18.63 4.58 4.89
C ILE A 6 19.26 3.82 6.07
N ALA A 7 18.96 4.25 7.29
CA ALA A 7 19.49 3.65 8.52
C ALA A 7 18.41 3.51 9.61
N LEU A 8 18.18 2.27 10.06
CA LEU A 8 17.32 1.98 11.21
C LEU A 8 18.12 2.07 12.53
N PRO A 9 17.50 2.50 13.64
CA PRO A 9 16.06 2.79 13.81
C PRO A 9 15.63 4.21 13.41
N ILE A 10 16.56 5.07 12.98
CA ILE A 10 16.27 6.51 12.75
C ILE A 10 15.23 6.71 11.63
N ASP A 11 15.44 6.06 10.49
CA ASP A 11 14.58 6.22 9.31
C ASP A 11 13.32 5.31 9.34
N ALA A 12 13.03 4.68 10.48
CA ALA A 12 11.68 4.15 10.74
C ALA A 12 10.69 5.27 11.12
N GLY A 13 11.21 6.40 11.64
CA GLY A 13 10.41 7.53 12.07
C GLY A 13 10.07 8.52 10.96
N PRO A 14 9.31 9.58 11.29
CA PRO A 14 8.85 10.57 10.32
C PRO A 14 10.00 11.43 9.77
N HIS A 15 9.87 11.84 8.52
CA HIS A 15 10.82 12.65 7.80
C HIS A 15 10.25 14.05 7.51
N THR A 16 10.63 15.03 8.33
CA THR A 16 10.07 16.40 8.30
C THR A 16 10.23 17.14 6.97
N ASN A 17 11.22 16.75 6.15
CA ASN A 17 11.52 17.37 4.86
C ASN A 17 10.75 16.74 3.68
N SER A 18 10.11 15.61 3.89
CA SER A 18 9.25 14.95 2.90
C SER A 18 7.95 15.73 2.76
N ASN A 19 7.35 15.81 1.57
CA ASN A 19 5.98 16.33 1.43
C ASN A 19 4.93 15.21 1.47
N VAL A 20 5.36 13.97 1.26
CA VAL A 20 4.56 12.76 1.35
C VAL A 20 5.40 11.65 1.99
N GLU A 21 4.77 10.91 2.87
CA GLU A 21 5.37 9.81 3.61
C GLU A 21 4.29 8.82 4.02
N TRP A 22 4.59 7.53 3.98
CA TRP A 22 3.63 6.52 4.40
C TRP A 22 4.24 5.24 4.93
N TRP A 23 3.58 4.72 5.96
CA TRP A 23 3.81 3.39 6.53
C TRP A 23 2.69 2.48 6.08
N TYR A 24 3.06 1.52 5.24
CA TYR A 24 2.16 0.58 4.63
C TYR A 24 2.43 -0.83 5.13
N TYR A 25 1.37 -1.61 5.34
CA TYR A 25 1.50 -3.03 5.61
C TYR A 25 0.32 -3.80 5.02
N PHE A 26 0.58 -5.08 4.75
CA PHE A 26 -0.48 -6.06 4.59
C PHE A 26 -0.11 -7.37 5.29
N ALA A 27 -1.11 -8.21 5.58
CA ALA A 27 -0.88 -9.56 6.06
C ALA A 27 -1.93 -10.55 5.57
N PHE A 28 -1.52 -11.79 5.37
CA PHE A 28 -2.37 -12.95 5.17
C PHE A 28 -2.41 -13.79 6.44
N LEU A 29 -3.61 -14.02 6.95
CA LEU A 29 -3.85 -14.55 8.29
C LEU A 29 -4.80 -15.75 8.25
N GLN A 30 -4.47 -16.76 9.03
CA GLN A 30 -5.30 -17.92 9.32
C GLN A 30 -5.73 -17.84 10.78
N GLY A 31 -7.03 -17.88 11.02
CA GLY A 31 -7.64 -17.96 12.35
C GLY A 31 -7.77 -19.39 12.84
N ASP A 32 -7.72 -19.55 14.15
CA ASP A 32 -7.88 -20.81 14.88
C ASP A 32 -9.30 -21.41 14.78
N ARG A 33 -10.27 -20.64 14.28
CA ARG A 33 -11.63 -21.12 13.98
C ARG A 33 -11.90 -21.25 12.48
N GLY A 34 -10.84 -21.25 11.67
CA GLY A 34 -10.91 -21.48 10.22
C GLY A 34 -11.05 -20.21 9.38
N GLY A 35 -11.18 -19.03 9.99
CA GLY A 35 -11.21 -17.76 9.28
C GLY A 35 -9.95 -17.53 8.45
N ARG A 36 -10.09 -17.06 7.21
CA ARG A 36 -8.96 -16.65 6.36
C ARG A 36 -9.11 -15.18 6.03
N TYR A 37 -8.10 -14.41 6.39
CA TYR A 37 -8.15 -12.96 6.28
C TYR A 37 -6.95 -12.42 5.50
N ALA A 38 -7.17 -11.33 4.79
CA ALA A 38 -6.12 -10.40 4.41
C ALA A 38 -6.41 -9.06 5.10
N VAL A 39 -5.42 -8.46 5.73
CA VAL A 39 -5.53 -7.11 6.29
C VAL A 39 -4.55 -6.20 5.58
N MET A 40 -4.90 -4.92 5.49
CA MET A 40 -4.06 -3.91 4.87
C MET A 40 -4.26 -2.59 5.64
N GLY A 41 -3.19 -1.83 5.87
CA GLY A 41 -3.26 -0.46 6.36
C GLY A 41 -2.18 0.42 5.76
N SER A 42 -2.53 1.67 5.47
CA SER A 42 -1.58 2.71 5.08
C SER A 42 -1.84 3.99 5.87
N PHE A 43 -0.83 4.43 6.62
CA PHE A 43 -0.82 5.68 7.36
C PHE A 43 0.00 6.69 6.58
N PHE A 44 -0.62 7.78 6.13
CA PHE A 44 0.06 8.82 5.37
C PHE A 44 0.27 10.07 6.23
N GLU A 45 1.44 10.68 6.07
CA GLU A 45 1.71 12.07 6.40
C GLU A 45 1.91 12.87 5.10
N VAL A 46 1.14 13.94 4.95
CA VAL A 46 1.16 14.82 3.77
C VAL A 46 1.34 16.27 4.22
N GLY A 47 2.13 17.04 3.47
CA GLY A 47 2.21 18.48 3.66
C GLY A 47 3.59 19.02 3.28
N GLU A 48 3.59 20.18 2.63
CA GLU A 48 4.77 20.83 2.06
C GLU A 48 5.79 21.34 3.09
N THR A 49 5.37 21.47 4.36
CA THR A 49 6.20 21.99 5.44
C THR A 49 6.17 21.06 6.64
N SER A 50 7.20 21.15 7.49
CA SER A 50 7.31 20.39 8.73
C SER A 50 6.31 20.80 9.81
N LEU A 51 5.76 22.01 9.74
CA LEU A 51 4.86 22.57 10.76
C LEU A 51 3.39 22.23 10.55
N PHE A 52 3.00 21.89 9.32
CA PHE A 52 1.60 21.66 8.94
C PHE A 52 1.44 20.33 8.23
N LYS A 53 1.73 19.24 8.95
CA LYS A 53 1.40 17.90 8.49
C LYS A 53 -0.10 17.64 8.59
N ALA A 54 -0.58 16.92 7.60
CA ALA A 54 -1.93 16.43 7.44
C ALA A 54 -1.88 14.91 7.38
N HIS A 55 -2.92 14.26 7.90
CA HIS A 55 -2.91 12.82 8.09
C HIS A 55 -4.07 12.19 7.34
N TYR A 56 -3.75 11.19 6.53
CA TYR A 56 -4.71 10.37 5.81
C TYR A 56 -4.47 8.91 6.16
N MET A 57 -5.52 8.11 6.21
CA MET A 57 -5.38 6.68 6.41
C MET A 57 -6.42 5.94 5.60
N ILE A 58 -5.97 4.88 4.96
CA ILE A 58 -6.84 3.87 4.39
C ILE A 58 -6.47 2.52 4.98
N HIS A 59 -7.46 1.66 5.19
CA HIS A 59 -7.25 0.32 5.71
C HIS A 59 -8.43 -0.57 5.39
N SER A 60 -8.19 -1.88 5.38
CA SER A 60 -9.22 -2.86 5.10
C SER A 60 -9.00 -4.21 5.77
N LEU A 61 -10.10 -4.94 5.91
CA LEU A 61 -10.15 -6.36 6.19
C LEU A 61 -10.84 -7.07 5.01
N ILE A 62 -10.16 -8.04 4.45
CA ILE A 62 -10.64 -8.93 3.41
C ILE A 62 -10.89 -10.30 4.05
N ASP A 63 -12.14 -10.72 4.15
CA ASP A 63 -12.50 -12.10 4.48
C ASP A 63 -12.40 -12.95 3.20
N LEU A 64 -11.29 -13.68 3.07
CA LEU A 64 -10.98 -14.57 1.94
C LEU A 64 -11.80 -15.85 1.94
N THR A 65 -12.52 -16.14 3.02
CA THR A 65 -13.42 -17.29 3.10
C THR A 65 -14.75 -16.97 2.44
N ASN A 66 -15.21 -15.72 2.56
CA ASN A 66 -16.54 -15.29 2.10
C ASN A 66 -16.50 -14.24 1.00
N ASN A 67 -15.31 -13.85 0.54
CA ASN A 67 -15.09 -12.82 -0.48
C ASN A 67 -15.72 -11.48 -0.11
N VAL A 68 -15.56 -11.08 1.17
CA VAL A 68 -16.06 -9.80 1.69
C VAL A 68 -14.89 -8.87 1.92
N HIS A 69 -14.98 -7.66 1.38
CA HIS A 69 -14.00 -6.60 1.61
C HIS A 69 -14.66 -5.45 2.39
N ARG A 70 -14.10 -5.15 3.55
CA ARG A 70 -14.50 -4.02 4.39
C ARG A 70 -13.36 -3.02 4.41
N HIS A 71 -13.63 -1.80 3.96
CA HIS A 71 -12.59 -0.79 3.82
C HIS A 71 -13.02 0.54 4.43
N TYR A 72 -12.03 1.31 4.86
CA TYR A 72 -12.22 2.59 5.52
C TYR A 72 -11.22 3.60 4.99
N SER A 73 -11.68 4.85 4.90
CA SER A 73 -10.88 6.01 4.51
C SER A 73 -11.10 7.12 5.52
N LEU A 74 -10.00 7.62 6.08
CA LEU A 74 -9.97 8.52 7.22
C LEU A 74 -9.09 9.73 6.90
N ALA A 75 -9.57 10.94 7.19
CA ALA A 75 -8.85 12.18 6.97
C ALA A 75 -8.92 13.06 8.22
N ASP A 76 -7.80 13.66 8.62
CA ASP A 76 -7.79 14.63 9.70
C ASP A 76 -8.28 16.03 9.26
N SER A 77 -8.44 16.92 10.24
CA SER A 77 -8.91 18.28 9.95
C SER A 77 -7.88 19.13 9.19
N SER A 78 -6.59 18.83 9.33
CA SER A 78 -5.50 19.49 8.63
C SER A 78 -5.56 19.17 7.13
N LEU A 79 -5.69 17.90 6.77
CA LEU A 79 -5.83 17.43 5.39
C LEU A 79 -7.04 18.07 4.72
N LYS A 80 -8.19 18.08 5.40
CA LYS A 80 -9.41 18.70 4.89
C LYS A 80 -9.19 20.18 4.53
N LYS A 81 -8.49 20.94 5.38
CA LYS A 81 -8.16 22.35 5.13
C LYS A 81 -7.17 22.49 3.98
N GLN A 82 -6.11 21.70 3.95
CA GLN A 82 -5.11 21.77 2.89
C GLN A 82 -5.69 21.39 1.53
N MET A 83 -6.56 20.38 1.48
CA MET A 83 -7.31 20.04 0.29
C MET A 83 -8.21 21.19 -0.16
N ALA A 84 -9.00 21.78 0.74
CA ALA A 84 -9.91 22.87 0.42
C ALA A 84 -9.20 24.13 -0.09
N LEU A 85 -8.04 24.46 0.49
CA LEU A 85 -7.38 25.74 0.27
C LEU A 85 -6.26 25.69 -0.77
N PHE A 86 -5.63 24.54 -0.99
CA PHE A 86 -4.46 24.42 -1.85
C PHE A 86 -4.63 23.37 -2.94
N TYR A 87 -4.80 22.09 -2.56
CA TYR A 87 -4.73 20.99 -3.54
C TYR A 87 -5.90 21.00 -4.52
N MET A 88 -7.14 21.15 -4.04
CA MET A 88 -8.31 21.13 -4.91
C MET A 88 -8.42 22.36 -5.80
N PRO A 89 -8.19 23.61 -5.33
CA PRO A 89 -8.11 24.77 -6.22
C PRO A 89 -7.08 24.60 -7.34
N LEU A 90 -5.88 24.11 -7.03
CA LEU A 90 -4.85 23.85 -8.04
C LEU A 90 -5.29 22.78 -9.05
N TYR A 91 -5.85 21.67 -8.56
CA TYR A 91 -6.36 20.61 -9.44
C TYR A 91 -7.48 21.10 -10.37
N LEU A 92 -8.44 21.87 -9.84
CA LEU A 92 -9.59 22.39 -10.58
C LEU A 92 -9.22 23.50 -11.58
N LEU A 93 -8.13 24.23 -11.32
CA LEU A 93 -7.55 25.15 -12.31
C LEU A 93 -7.12 24.38 -13.58
N LEU A 94 -6.50 23.21 -13.40
CA LEU A 94 -6.04 22.35 -14.49
C LEU A 94 -7.17 21.50 -15.09
N ASN A 95 -8.22 21.21 -14.31
CA ASN A 95 -9.33 20.32 -14.68
C ASN A 95 -10.70 20.98 -14.42
N PRO A 96 -11.02 22.12 -15.05
CA PRO A 96 -12.23 22.89 -14.72
C PRO A 96 -13.54 22.17 -15.03
N GLY A 97 -13.52 21.15 -15.91
CA GLY A 97 -14.68 20.33 -16.26
C GLY A 97 -15.02 19.21 -15.27
N ASP A 98 -14.19 18.94 -14.26
CA ASP A 98 -14.47 17.87 -13.30
C ASP A 98 -15.54 18.28 -12.27
N THR A 99 -16.80 18.07 -12.65
CA THR A 99 -17.97 18.41 -11.81
C THR A 99 -18.00 17.65 -10.49
N GLN A 100 -17.41 16.45 -10.41
CA GLN A 100 -17.36 15.68 -9.17
C GLN A 100 -16.37 16.32 -8.19
N MET A 101 -15.22 16.76 -8.68
CA MET A 101 -14.22 17.46 -7.89
C MET A 101 -14.69 18.85 -7.45
N TRP A 102 -15.49 19.56 -8.26
CA TRP A 102 -16.19 20.77 -7.81
C TRP A 102 -17.18 20.51 -6.67
N ARG A 103 -17.93 19.39 -6.71
CA ARG A 103 -18.83 18.99 -5.61
C ARG A 103 -18.05 18.64 -4.35
N LEU A 104 -16.92 17.95 -4.48
CA LEU A 104 -16.02 17.67 -3.35
C LEU A 104 -15.51 18.99 -2.75
N GLN A 105 -15.00 19.89 -3.58
CA GLN A 105 -14.49 21.20 -3.15
C GLN A 105 -15.54 21.99 -2.37
N LYS A 106 -16.78 22.04 -2.85
CA LYS A 106 -17.89 22.70 -2.15
C LYS A 106 -18.18 22.08 -0.77
N GLN A 107 -18.02 20.77 -0.61
CA GLN A 107 -18.20 20.10 0.68
C GLN A 107 -17.05 20.40 1.64
N LEU A 108 -15.80 20.36 1.14
CA LEU A 108 -14.61 20.67 1.93
C LEU A 108 -14.62 22.11 2.44
N LEU A 109 -15.01 23.09 1.60
CA LEU A 109 -15.18 24.50 2.00
C LEU A 109 -16.26 24.69 3.08
N LYS A 110 -17.27 23.81 3.13
CA LYS A 110 -18.27 23.76 4.22
C LYS A 110 -17.78 23.00 5.45
N GLY A 111 -16.52 22.57 5.48
CA GLY A 111 -15.93 21.79 6.55
C GLY A 111 -16.43 20.35 6.62
N ARG A 112 -17.08 19.82 5.57
CA ARG A 112 -17.65 18.46 5.54
C ARG A 112 -16.75 17.50 4.77
N LEU A 113 -16.59 16.28 5.28
CA LEU A 113 -16.04 15.14 4.54
C LEU A 113 -17.21 14.34 3.93
N PRO A 114 -17.21 14.06 2.62
CA PRO A 114 -18.23 13.20 2.02
C PRO A 114 -18.08 11.76 2.50
N LYS A 115 -19.20 11.03 2.59
CA LYS A 115 -19.14 9.57 2.75
C LYS A 115 -18.42 8.93 1.54
N PRO A 116 -17.68 7.83 1.73
CA PRO A 116 -17.51 7.07 2.98
C PRO A 116 -16.41 7.62 3.91
N HIS A 117 -15.74 8.73 3.54
CA HIS A 117 -14.63 9.27 4.31
C HIS A 117 -15.07 9.75 5.70
N ARG A 118 -14.30 9.40 6.73
CA ARG A 118 -14.56 9.82 8.12
C ARG A 118 -13.41 10.67 8.67
N GLY A 119 -13.71 11.44 9.71
CA GLY A 119 -12.73 12.30 10.36
C GLY A 119 -11.79 11.52 11.29
N ILE A 120 -10.51 11.87 11.28
CA ILE A 120 -9.56 11.51 12.35
C ILE A 120 -9.66 12.60 13.42
N PRO A 121 -10.14 12.29 14.65
CA PRO A 121 -10.30 13.31 15.68
C PRO A 121 -8.98 13.94 16.11
N HIS A 122 -7.96 13.09 16.30
CA HIS A 122 -6.60 13.48 16.67
C HIS A 122 -5.61 12.56 15.97
N ALA A 123 -4.56 13.14 15.41
CA ALA A 123 -3.43 12.41 14.84
C ALA A 123 -2.15 12.81 15.57
N ARG A 124 -1.29 11.84 15.87
CA ARG A 124 0.02 12.07 16.46
C ARG A 124 1.02 11.07 15.90
N VAL A 125 2.20 11.56 15.56
CA VAL A 125 3.37 10.77 15.16
C VAL A 125 4.52 11.08 16.12
N THR A 126 5.18 10.05 16.63
CA THR A 126 6.44 10.17 17.42
C THR A 126 7.54 9.36 16.76
N SER A 127 8.80 9.70 17.04
CA SER A 127 9.98 9.09 16.41
C SER A 127 10.79 8.15 17.32
N ASN A 128 10.61 8.21 18.64
CA ASN A 128 11.34 7.34 19.58
C ASN A 128 10.51 7.01 20.85
N PRO A 129 9.83 5.85 20.90
CA PRO A 129 9.66 4.90 19.79
C PRO A 129 8.80 5.50 18.67
N VAL A 130 8.93 4.93 17.46
CA VAL A 130 8.06 5.32 16.36
C VAL A 130 6.65 4.85 16.63
N LYS A 131 5.71 5.79 16.64
CA LYS A 131 4.29 5.51 16.90
C LYS A 131 3.42 6.47 16.12
N LEU A 132 2.56 5.90 15.29
CA LEU A 132 1.49 6.57 14.56
C LEU A 132 0.20 6.30 15.31
N SER A 133 -0.54 7.35 15.69
CA SER A 133 -1.82 7.23 16.39
C SER A 133 -2.85 8.12 15.70
N TYR A 134 -3.70 7.52 14.86
CA TYR A 134 -4.71 8.21 14.07
C TYR A 134 -6.09 7.84 14.63
N GLY A 135 -6.57 8.65 15.58
CA GLY A 135 -7.76 8.35 16.35
C GLY A 135 -7.58 7.10 17.22
N LYS A 136 -8.34 6.05 16.92
CA LYS A 136 -8.25 4.75 17.63
C LYS A 136 -7.28 3.77 16.97
N ASN A 137 -6.82 4.09 15.76
CA ASN A 137 -5.95 3.24 14.98
C ASN A 137 -4.49 3.59 15.27
N LYS A 138 -3.63 2.58 15.41
CA LYS A 138 -2.23 2.76 15.81
C LYS A 138 -1.31 1.81 15.05
N LEU A 139 -0.12 2.30 14.73
CA LEU A 139 1.06 1.51 14.37
C LEU A 139 2.20 1.93 15.29
N GLU A 140 2.95 1.00 15.86
CA GLU A 140 4.07 1.30 16.75
C GLU A 140 5.20 0.30 16.54
N PHE A 141 6.41 0.81 16.34
CA PHE A 141 7.61 -0.02 16.32
C PHE A 141 8.03 -0.35 17.75
N LEU A 142 8.46 -1.59 17.93
CA LEU A 142 8.83 -2.20 19.19
C LEU A 142 10.35 -2.38 19.27
N GLY A 143 10.86 -2.37 20.50
CA GLY A 143 12.29 -2.60 20.77
C GLY A 143 13.20 -1.47 20.27
N SER A 144 14.51 -1.66 20.48
CA SER A 144 15.52 -0.67 20.12
C SER A 144 15.92 -0.70 18.64
N SER A 145 15.75 -1.85 17.96
CA SER A 145 16.04 -2.00 16.53
C SER A 145 14.95 -1.40 15.65
N GLN A 146 13.74 -1.21 16.18
CA GLN A 146 12.54 -0.82 15.43
C GLN A 146 12.32 -1.70 14.20
N ALA A 147 12.47 -3.02 14.39
CA ALA A 147 12.18 -4.02 13.36
C ALA A 147 10.82 -4.68 13.61
N ASP A 148 10.57 -5.13 14.83
CA ASP A 148 9.24 -5.59 15.25
C ASP A 148 8.28 -4.41 15.33
N TYR A 149 7.02 -4.61 14.96
CA TYR A 149 5.99 -3.58 15.11
C TYR A 149 4.62 -4.17 15.40
N ALA A 150 3.77 -3.39 16.05
CA ALA A 150 2.39 -3.73 16.34
C ALA A 150 1.44 -2.79 15.62
N VAL A 151 0.32 -3.35 15.17
CA VAL A 151 -0.77 -2.65 14.51
C VAL A 151 -2.05 -2.90 15.29
N ASN A 152 -2.79 -1.84 15.59
CA ASN A 152 -4.08 -1.90 16.28
C ASN A 152 -5.09 -1.11 15.44
N ILE A 153 -6.04 -1.81 14.81
CA ILE A 153 -7.11 -1.22 14.00
C ILE A 153 -8.44 -1.46 14.71
N LYS A 154 -9.23 -0.41 14.87
CA LYS A 154 -10.53 -0.47 15.55
C LYS A 154 -11.62 0.18 14.74
N GLU A 155 -12.46 -0.66 14.15
CA GLU A 155 -13.59 -0.26 13.35
C GLU A 155 -14.90 -0.88 13.81
N LYS A 156 -15.99 -0.31 13.32
CA LYS A 156 -17.33 -0.77 13.71
C LYS A 156 -17.56 -2.24 13.33
N GLU A 157 -17.01 -2.68 12.19
CA GLU A 157 -17.25 -4.04 11.67
C GLU A 157 -16.09 -5.01 11.95
N PHE A 158 -14.91 -4.51 12.32
CA PHE A 158 -13.80 -5.35 12.71
C PHE A 158 -12.80 -4.65 13.62
N GLU A 159 -12.10 -5.42 14.45
CA GLU A 159 -10.88 -5.01 15.14
C GLU A 159 -9.75 -5.96 14.76
N ALA A 160 -8.52 -5.44 14.68
CA ALA A 160 -7.32 -6.22 14.46
C ALA A 160 -6.22 -5.74 15.41
N ASP A 161 -5.68 -6.65 16.21
CA ASP A 161 -4.50 -6.42 17.05
C ASP A 161 -3.43 -7.42 16.64
N LEU A 162 -2.40 -6.94 15.95
CA LEU A 162 -1.44 -7.77 15.22
C LEU A 162 -0.02 -7.32 15.54
N GLN A 163 0.86 -8.29 15.75
CA GLN A 163 2.30 -8.09 15.90
C GLN A 163 3.01 -8.71 14.70
N PHE A 164 3.99 -7.97 14.18
CA PHE A 164 4.78 -8.31 13.02
C PHE A 164 6.24 -8.39 13.43
N SER A 165 6.88 -9.50 13.07
CA SER A 165 8.30 -9.74 13.32
C SER A 165 9.00 -10.08 12.00
N PRO A 166 9.89 -9.21 11.48
CA PRO A 166 10.63 -9.47 10.26
C PRO A 166 11.41 -10.79 10.32
N GLU A 167 11.26 -11.63 9.30
CA GLU A 167 12.01 -12.89 9.15
C GLU A 167 13.32 -12.70 8.37
N LYS A 168 13.53 -11.49 7.81
CA LYS A 168 14.65 -11.10 6.98
C LYS A 168 15.11 -9.68 7.29
N PRO A 169 16.36 -9.31 6.94
CA PRO A 169 16.81 -7.92 6.95
C PRO A 169 15.93 -7.00 6.08
N ILE A 170 16.09 -5.68 6.26
CA ILE A 170 15.44 -4.71 5.38
C ILE A 170 15.86 -4.91 3.92
N ALA A 171 14.90 -4.76 3.02
CA ALA A 171 15.14 -4.68 1.59
C ALA A 171 15.22 -3.20 1.18
N LEU A 172 16.38 -2.76 0.68
CA LEU A 172 16.57 -1.42 0.11
C LEU A 172 16.08 -1.40 -1.34
N ILE A 173 14.82 -0.99 -1.54
CA ILE A 173 14.17 -1.06 -2.85
C ILE A 173 14.93 -0.19 -3.86
N GLY A 174 15.10 -0.70 -5.09
CA GLY A 174 15.95 -0.06 -6.08
C GLY A 174 17.45 -0.31 -5.90
N GLY A 175 17.85 -1.22 -5.02
CA GLY A 175 19.25 -1.52 -4.71
C GLY A 175 19.82 -0.68 -3.56
N GLN A 176 19.53 0.63 -3.57
CA GLN A 176 20.06 1.58 -2.59
C GLN A 176 18.97 2.27 -1.75
N GLY A 177 17.71 1.84 -1.89
CA GLY A 177 16.60 2.37 -1.10
C GLY A 177 16.06 3.70 -1.63
N LYS A 178 16.31 4.00 -2.91
CA LYS A 178 15.81 5.19 -3.60
C LYS A 178 15.66 4.88 -5.09
N PRO A 179 14.68 4.04 -5.47
CA PRO A 179 14.53 3.60 -6.85
C PRO A 179 14.26 4.78 -7.79
N ASP A 180 13.50 5.78 -7.33
CA ASP A 180 13.13 6.98 -8.10
C ASP A 180 13.20 8.22 -7.16
N ASP A 181 12.16 9.06 -7.12
CA ASP A 181 12.15 10.31 -6.33
C ASP A 181 11.95 10.10 -4.82
N LEU A 182 11.55 8.90 -4.41
CA LEU A 182 11.24 8.54 -3.03
C LEU A 182 12.26 7.57 -2.46
N TYR A 183 12.59 7.77 -1.19
CA TYR A 183 13.24 6.75 -0.38
C TYR A 183 12.26 5.61 -0.11
N TYR A 184 12.76 4.38 -0.11
CA TYR A 184 11.95 3.19 -0.02
C TYR A 184 12.73 2.00 0.56
N TYR A 185 12.30 1.51 1.73
CA TYR A 185 12.66 0.18 2.20
C TYR A 185 11.43 -0.65 2.57
N SER A 186 11.64 -1.97 2.66
CA SER A 186 10.58 -2.93 3.03
C SER A 186 11.08 -3.98 4.03
N PHE A 187 10.18 -4.43 4.90
CA PHE A 187 10.27 -5.77 5.49
C PHE A 187 9.33 -6.68 4.70
N THR A 188 9.87 -7.36 3.69
CA THR A 188 9.07 -8.10 2.68
C THR A 188 8.44 -9.38 3.24
N ARG A 189 8.95 -9.89 4.37
CA ARG A 189 8.42 -11.05 5.05
C ARG A 189 8.50 -10.90 6.56
N ASN A 190 7.33 -10.88 7.18
CA ASN A 190 7.15 -10.82 8.62
C ASN A 190 6.34 -12.03 9.07
N LYS A 191 6.72 -12.66 10.17
CA LYS A 191 5.82 -13.52 10.93
C LYS A 191 4.77 -12.64 11.58
N VAL A 192 3.50 -13.04 11.52
CA VAL A 192 2.40 -12.27 12.10
C VAL A 192 1.62 -13.15 13.06
N ASN A 193 1.30 -12.60 14.24
CA ASN A 193 0.39 -13.21 15.21
C ASN A 193 -0.49 -12.15 15.87
N GLY A 194 -1.67 -12.54 16.34
CA GLY A 194 -2.53 -11.64 17.07
C GLY A 194 -3.98 -12.10 17.12
N GLN A 195 -4.90 -11.14 17.09
CA GLN A 195 -6.34 -11.39 17.14
C GLN A 195 -7.07 -10.54 16.09
N ILE A 196 -8.08 -11.15 15.45
CA ILE A 196 -9.10 -10.45 14.68
C ILE A 196 -10.45 -10.63 15.35
N VAL A 197 -11.21 -9.56 15.46
CA VAL A 197 -12.60 -9.57 15.93
C VAL A 197 -13.50 -9.14 14.79
N THR A 198 -14.52 -9.93 14.50
CA THR A 198 -15.57 -9.61 13.52
C THR A 198 -16.96 -9.85 14.13
N ASP A 199 -18.01 -9.67 13.33
CA ASP A 199 -19.37 -10.08 13.66
C ASP A 199 -19.51 -11.58 13.98
N ARG A 200 -18.54 -12.41 13.58
CA ARG A 200 -18.50 -13.85 13.88
C ARG A 200 -17.78 -14.20 15.19
N GLY A 201 -17.24 -13.20 15.88
CA GLY A 201 -16.47 -13.35 17.10
C GLY A 201 -14.98 -13.09 16.92
N ALA A 202 -14.23 -13.37 17.99
CA ALA A 202 -12.78 -13.22 18.03
C ALA A 202 -12.08 -14.53 17.63
N GLU A 203 -11.03 -14.42 16.81
CA GLU A 203 -10.14 -15.51 16.41
C GLU A 203 -8.70 -15.13 16.72
N THR A 204 -7.95 -16.07 17.29
CA THR A 204 -6.48 -15.96 17.34
C THR A 204 -5.96 -16.26 15.95
N VAL A 205 -5.14 -15.37 15.41
CA VAL A 205 -4.65 -15.45 14.04
C VAL A 205 -3.14 -15.55 13.96
N TYR A 206 -2.66 -16.25 12.95
CA TYR A 206 -1.24 -16.38 12.61
C TYR A 206 -1.04 -16.32 11.09
N GLY A 207 0.12 -15.85 10.64
CA GLY A 207 0.40 -15.80 9.22
C GLY A 207 1.65 -15.03 8.85
N GLN A 208 1.62 -14.42 7.67
CA GLN A 208 2.74 -13.70 7.10
C GLN A 208 2.31 -12.32 6.61
N GLY A 209 3.21 -11.35 6.78
CA GLY A 209 2.95 -9.96 6.45
C GLY A 209 4.10 -9.29 5.74
N TRP A 210 3.83 -8.09 5.29
CA TRP A 210 4.70 -7.21 4.53
C TRP A 210 4.61 -5.81 5.13
N PHE A 211 5.71 -5.08 5.09
CA PHE A 211 5.77 -3.68 5.47
C PHE A 211 6.57 -2.88 4.45
N ASP A 212 6.08 -1.71 4.09
CA ASP A 212 6.80 -0.69 3.32
C ASP A 212 6.83 0.63 4.09
N HIS A 213 7.97 1.32 4.00
CA HIS A 213 8.09 2.72 4.39
C HIS A 213 8.66 3.51 3.22
N GLN A 214 7.94 4.55 2.81
CA GLN A 214 8.32 5.41 1.70
C GLN A 214 8.16 6.87 2.09
N TRP A 215 9.14 7.70 1.73
CA TRP A 215 9.12 9.13 2.01
C TRP A 215 9.92 9.92 0.98
N GLY A 216 9.54 11.17 0.78
CA GLY A 216 10.29 12.09 -0.04
C GLY A 216 9.45 13.24 -0.55
N ARG A 217 9.87 13.79 -1.70
CA ARG A 217 9.12 14.86 -2.36
C ARG A 217 8.51 14.33 -3.64
N ASP A 218 7.19 14.10 -3.63
CA ASP A 218 6.45 13.71 -4.83
C ASP A 218 5.22 14.60 -5.03
N TYR A 219 5.01 15.01 -6.27
CA TYR A 219 3.87 15.80 -6.73
C TYR A 219 3.00 15.01 -7.73
N GLY A 220 3.26 13.71 -7.90
CA GLY A 220 2.55 12.81 -8.80
C GLY A 220 1.06 12.70 -8.49
N LEU A 221 0.70 12.67 -7.21
CA LEU A 221 -0.70 12.68 -6.75
C LEU A 221 -1.46 13.93 -7.20
N ALA A 222 -0.81 15.11 -7.15
CA ALA A 222 -1.40 16.36 -7.64
C ALA A 222 -1.54 16.41 -9.17
N LYS A 223 -0.72 15.62 -9.87
CA LYS A 223 -0.75 15.46 -11.34
C LYS A 223 -1.68 14.34 -11.80
N GLY A 224 -2.37 13.64 -10.89
CA GLY A 224 -3.27 12.54 -11.22
C GLY A 224 -2.56 11.33 -11.84
N LYS A 225 -1.26 11.15 -11.55
CA LYS A 225 -0.53 9.96 -11.97
C LYS A 225 -1.08 8.73 -11.26
N GLY A 226 -1.22 7.64 -11.99
CA GLY A 226 -1.59 6.35 -11.45
C GLY A 226 -0.38 5.42 -11.37
N TRP A 227 -0.55 4.27 -10.74
CA TRP A 227 0.46 3.23 -10.70
C TRP A 227 -0.18 1.86 -10.55
N ASP A 228 0.58 0.85 -10.94
CA ASP A 228 0.31 -0.55 -10.61
C ASP A 228 1.47 -1.03 -9.74
N TRP A 229 1.17 -1.57 -8.57
CA TRP A 229 2.14 -2.09 -7.63
C TRP A 229 1.77 -3.50 -7.18
N PHE A 230 2.78 -4.35 -6.97
CA PHE A 230 2.63 -5.74 -6.56
C PHE A 230 3.68 -6.09 -5.51
N GLY A 231 3.22 -6.48 -4.32
CA GLY A 231 4.05 -7.09 -3.27
C GLY A 231 3.74 -8.58 -3.17
N ILE A 232 4.67 -9.43 -3.59
CA ILE A 232 4.46 -10.87 -3.75
C ILE A 232 5.38 -11.64 -2.81
N GLN A 233 4.80 -12.58 -2.07
CA GLN A 233 5.51 -13.58 -1.27
C GLN A 233 5.37 -14.93 -1.97
N LEU A 234 6.47 -15.42 -2.55
CA LEU A 234 6.52 -16.76 -3.16
C LEU A 234 6.61 -17.82 -2.07
N ASP A 235 6.02 -18.99 -2.36
CA ASP A 235 5.99 -20.14 -1.45
C ASP A 235 7.40 -20.71 -1.21
N ASP A 236 8.31 -20.46 -2.15
CA ASP A 236 9.70 -20.85 -2.02
C ASP A 236 10.53 -19.86 -1.20
N GLY A 237 9.91 -18.94 -0.46
CA GLY A 237 10.57 -18.04 0.49
C GLY A 237 11.30 -16.87 -0.15
N ARG A 238 11.13 -16.62 -1.45
CA ARG A 238 11.54 -15.38 -2.12
C ARG A 238 10.38 -14.38 -2.16
N GLU A 239 10.69 -13.11 -2.38
CA GLU A 239 9.67 -12.07 -2.58
C GLU A 239 9.96 -11.22 -3.80
N LEU A 240 8.90 -10.64 -4.37
CA LEU A 240 9.00 -9.68 -5.45
C LEU A 240 8.26 -8.40 -5.08
N LEU A 241 8.89 -7.26 -5.36
CA LEU A 241 8.23 -5.95 -5.41
C LEU A 241 8.29 -5.46 -6.85
N LEU A 242 7.13 -5.34 -7.47
CA LEU A 242 6.99 -4.95 -8.87
C LEU A 242 6.16 -3.68 -8.96
N ASN A 243 6.54 -2.77 -9.86
CA ASN A 243 5.79 -1.54 -10.07
C ASN A 243 5.89 -1.08 -11.53
N GLN A 244 4.84 -0.41 -11.99
CA GLN A 244 4.90 0.52 -13.11
C GLN A 244 4.11 1.79 -12.81
N MET A 245 4.66 2.93 -13.23
CA MET A 245 3.96 4.21 -13.19
C MET A 245 3.15 4.42 -14.48
N THR A 246 1.96 5.02 -14.36
CA THR A 246 1.18 5.47 -15.51
C THR A 246 1.22 7.00 -15.60
N SER A 247 1.58 7.52 -16.79
CA SER A 247 1.55 8.95 -17.09
C SER A 247 0.55 9.20 -18.20
N ASP A 248 -0.32 10.18 -18.04
CA ASP A 248 -1.21 10.68 -19.11
C ASP A 248 -2.03 9.59 -19.82
N LYS A 249 -2.53 8.61 -19.04
CA LYS A 249 -3.28 7.43 -19.52
C LYS A 249 -2.51 6.54 -20.51
N LYS A 250 -1.19 6.69 -20.61
CA LYS A 250 -0.30 5.81 -21.37
C LYS A 250 0.64 5.06 -20.41
N GLU A 251 0.84 3.78 -20.71
CA GLU A 251 1.79 2.91 -20.01
C GLU A 251 3.22 3.20 -20.48
N SER A 252 3.78 4.33 -20.07
CA SER A 252 5.13 4.75 -20.46
C SER A 252 5.97 5.27 -19.28
N GLY A 253 5.53 5.05 -18.05
CA GLY A 253 6.29 5.44 -16.86
C GLY A 253 7.40 4.46 -16.51
N PRO A 254 8.28 4.83 -15.55
CA PRO A 254 9.29 3.93 -15.00
C PRO A 254 8.66 2.63 -14.52
N LYS A 255 9.37 1.53 -14.74
CA LYS A 255 9.03 0.20 -14.26
C LYS A 255 10.13 -0.30 -13.35
N MET A 256 9.80 -1.18 -12.42
CA MET A 256 10.80 -1.85 -11.60
C MET A 256 10.37 -3.24 -11.18
N ALA A 257 11.36 -4.11 -11.02
CA ALA A 257 11.26 -5.38 -10.33
C ALA A 257 12.40 -5.51 -9.33
N ASN A 258 12.05 -5.85 -8.09
CA ASN A 258 13.01 -6.20 -7.05
C ASN A 258 12.77 -7.67 -6.68
N LEU A 259 13.81 -8.49 -6.71
CA LEU A 259 13.78 -9.86 -6.22
C LEU A 259 14.55 -9.94 -4.91
N ILE A 260 13.86 -10.33 -3.85
CA ILE A 260 14.43 -10.51 -2.51
C ILE A 260 14.64 -12.01 -2.29
N GLY A 261 15.89 -12.39 -2.08
CA GLY A 261 16.34 -13.74 -1.82
C GLY A 261 15.91 -14.25 -0.45
N ARG A 262 15.99 -15.58 -0.26
CA ARG A 262 15.74 -16.21 1.05
C ARG A 262 16.68 -15.71 2.15
N ASP A 263 17.89 -15.37 1.74
CA ASP A 263 18.98 -14.83 2.55
C ASP A 263 18.90 -13.31 2.74
N GLY A 264 17.90 -12.64 2.16
CA GLY A 264 17.77 -11.18 2.18
C GLY A 264 18.58 -10.45 1.10
N SER A 265 19.28 -11.17 0.20
CA SER A 265 19.92 -10.55 -0.96
C SER A 265 18.88 -9.86 -1.85
N LEU A 266 19.26 -8.73 -2.46
CA LEU A 266 18.36 -7.98 -3.34
C LEU A 266 18.94 -7.87 -4.74
N GLN A 267 18.12 -8.22 -5.74
CA GLN A 267 18.39 -7.95 -7.15
C GLN A 267 17.36 -6.96 -7.67
N PHE A 268 17.81 -6.00 -8.48
CA PHE A 268 16.96 -4.95 -9.05
C PHE A 268 17.02 -4.97 -10.56
N SER A 269 15.87 -4.76 -11.20
CA SER A 269 15.75 -4.69 -12.65
C SER A 269 14.75 -3.61 -13.08
N ARG A 270 15.06 -2.94 -14.20
CA ARG A 270 14.11 -2.12 -14.95
C ARG A 270 13.46 -2.90 -16.09
N GLN A 271 13.94 -4.12 -16.37
CA GLN A 271 13.45 -4.97 -17.46
C GLN A 271 12.29 -5.84 -16.97
N VAL A 272 11.12 -5.24 -16.87
CA VAL A 272 9.87 -5.93 -16.54
C VAL A 272 8.76 -5.52 -17.48
N SER A 273 7.97 -6.51 -17.91
CA SER A 273 6.82 -6.33 -18.79
C SER A 273 5.56 -6.77 -18.07
N PHE A 274 4.53 -5.91 -18.10
CA PHE A 274 3.22 -6.17 -17.53
C PHE A 274 2.20 -6.25 -18.66
N SER A 275 1.28 -7.21 -18.59
CA SER A 275 0.20 -7.37 -19.54
C SER A 275 -1.11 -7.59 -18.80
N LYS A 276 -2.09 -6.71 -19.05
CA LYS A 276 -3.43 -6.74 -18.45
C LYS A 276 -4.28 -7.79 -19.16
N GLU A 277 -4.84 -8.74 -18.41
CA GLU A 277 -5.61 -9.85 -19.00
C GLU A 277 -7.12 -9.72 -18.74
N LYS A 278 -7.55 -9.79 -17.47
CA LYS A 278 -8.97 -9.76 -17.08
C LYS A 278 -9.26 -8.46 -16.36
N HIS A 279 -10.47 -7.94 -16.57
CA HIS A 279 -10.89 -6.68 -15.98
C HIS A 279 -12.17 -6.83 -15.17
N TRP A 280 -12.28 -6.05 -14.11
CA TRP A 280 -13.50 -5.86 -13.34
C TRP A 280 -13.87 -4.38 -13.37
N LYS A 281 -15.17 -4.11 -13.46
CA LYS A 281 -15.70 -2.75 -13.45
C LYS A 281 -16.37 -2.47 -12.11
N SER A 282 -15.92 -1.41 -11.45
CA SER A 282 -16.56 -0.92 -10.24
C SER A 282 -17.93 -0.31 -10.56
N PHE A 283 -18.92 -0.61 -9.72
CA PHE A 283 -20.20 0.10 -9.72
C PHE A 283 -20.16 1.40 -8.91
N GLU A 284 -19.17 1.59 -8.03
CA GLU A 284 -19.07 2.75 -7.15
C GLU A 284 -18.38 3.92 -7.84
N THR A 285 -17.28 3.66 -8.55
CA THR A 285 -16.49 4.70 -9.23
C THR A 285 -16.60 4.66 -10.75
N ASN A 286 -17.23 3.61 -11.30
CA ASN A 286 -17.25 3.27 -12.73
C ASN A 286 -15.88 2.86 -13.31
N ALA A 287 -14.83 2.81 -12.48
CA ALA A 287 -13.47 2.46 -12.90
C ALA A 287 -13.36 1.01 -13.37
N ARG A 288 -12.56 0.80 -14.43
CA ARG A 288 -12.24 -0.53 -14.97
C ARG A 288 -10.83 -0.97 -14.56
N TYR A 289 -10.74 -1.86 -13.58
CA TYR A 289 -9.48 -2.36 -13.03
C TYR A 289 -9.04 -3.68 -13.69
N PRO A 290 -7.78 -3.82 -14.13
CA PRO A 290 -7.20 -5.10 -14.51
C PRO A 290 -6.95 -5.96 -13.27
N ILE A 291 -7.78 -6.99 -13.05
CA ILE A 291 -7.69 -7.88 -11.88
C ILE A 291 -6.90 -9.17 -12.16
N SER A 292 -6.35 -9.32 -13.36
CA SER A 292 -5.46 -10.41 -13.75
C SER A 292 -4.37 -9.89 -14.66
N TRP A 293 -3.14 -10.32 -14.42
CA TRP A 293 -1.94 -9.84 -15.09
C TRP A 293 -1.01 -10.99 -15.45
N SER A 294 -0.37 -10.88 -16.60
CA SER A 294 0.83 -11.63 -16.96
C SER A 294 2.04 -10.71 -16.81
N ILE A 295 3.06 -11.16 -16.10
CA ILE A 295 4.27 -10.38 -15.79
C ILE A 295 5.50 -11.19 -16.14
N THR A 296 6.40 -10.60 -16.93
CA THR A 296 7.66 -11.24 -17.34
C THR A 296 8.83 -10.40 -16.89
N ILE A 297 9.80 -11.03 -16.24
CA ILE A 297 11.04 -10.41 -15.75
C ILE A 297 12.22 -11.22 -16.28
N PRO A 298 12.73 -10.90 -17.50
CA PRO A 298 13.75 -11.71 -18.16
C PRO A 298 15.05 -11.88 -17.36
N GLU A 299 15.51 -10.82 -16.68
CA GLU A 299 16.74 -10.87 -15.87
C GLU A 299 16.61 -11.83 -14.67
N PHE A 300 15.42 -11.97 -14.10
CA PHE A 300 15.13 -12.96 -13.05
C PHE A 300 14.67 -14.30 -13.61
N ARG A 301 14.51 -14.40 -14.94
CA ARG A 301 13.99 -15.57 -15.67
C ARG A 301 12.63 -16.02 -15.15
N MET A 302 11.77 -15.08 -14.78
CA MET A 302 10.45 -15.35 -14.20
C MET A 302 9.33 -14.93 -15.16
N GLU A 303 8.32 -15.79 -15.24
CA GLU A 303 7.03 -15.54 -15.86
C GLU A 303 5.94 -15.81 -14.83
N LEU A 304 5.12 -14.80 -14.52
CA LEU A 304 4.13 -14.83 -13.45
C LEU A 304 2.74 -14.48 -13.98
N ARG A 305 1.73 -15.14 -13.43
CA ARG A 305 0.32 -14.76 -13.50
C ARG A 305 -0.11 -14.31 -12.12
N VAL A 306 -0.56 -13.08 -12.01
CA VAL A 306 -1.10 -12.49 -10.78
C VAL A 306 -2.58 -12.26 -10.96
N GLU A 307 -3.40 -12.86 -10.11
CA GLU A 307 -4.86 -12.81 -10.24
C GLU A 307 -5.52 -12.50 -8.89
N ALA A 308 -6.46 -11.55 -8.88
CA ALA A 308 -7.22 -11.20 -7.70
C ALA A 308 -7.89 -12.43 -7.07
N ALA A 309 -7.85 -12.54 -5.74
CA ALA A 309 -8.55 -13.58 -5.00
C ALA A 309 -10.06 -13.55 -5.31
N PHE A 310 -10.62 -12.33 -5.39
CA PHE A 310 -11.93 -12.05 -5.95
C PHE A 310 -12.00 -10.58 -6.44
N PRO A 311 -12.95 -10.21 -7.32
CA PRO A 311 -12.92 -8.90 -7.99
C PRO A 311 -13.17 -7.67 -7.12
N LYS A 312 -14.11 -7.75 -6.16
CA LYS A 312 -14.63 -6.59 -5.43
C LYS A 312 -13.72 -6.21 -4.25
N GLN A 313 -12.55 -5.65 -4.56
CA GLN A 313 -11.55 -5.19 -3.58
C GLN A 313 -11.14 -3.72 -3.77
N GLU A 314 -12.05 -2.90 -4.32
CA GLU A 314 -11.86 -1.45 -4.44
C GLU A 314 -12.12 -0.73 -3.11
N MET A 315 -11.32 0.29 -2.84
CA MET A 315 -11.49 1.22 -1.74
C MET A 315 -11.71 2.64 -2.29
N ILE A 316 -12.74 3.32 -1.80
CA ILE A 316 -13.00 4.72 -2.17
C ILE A 316 -12.04 5.65 -1.45
N ILE A 317 -11.30 6.46 -2.21
CA ILE A 317 -10.28 7.38 -1.67
C ILE A 317 -10.61 8.84 -1.95
N LEU A 318 -10.16 9.69 -1.03
CA LEU A 318 -10.47 11.11 -1.06
C LEU A 318 -9.65 11.80 -2.16
N GLY A 319 -10.31 12.59 -3.02
CA GLY A 319 -9.65 13.40 -4.05
C GLY A 319 -9.84 12.88 -5.49
N PRO A 320 -9.01 13.34 -6.44
CA PRO A 320 -9.25 13.16 -7.88
C PRO A 320 -9.05 11.73 -8.39
N LEU A 321 -8.33 10.90 -7.64
CA LEU A 321 -8.13 9.49 -7.99
C LEU A 321 -9.38 8.63 -7.75
N LYS A 322 -10.31 9.09 -6.89
CA LYS A 322 -11.64 8.52 -6.58
C LYS A 322 -11.65 7.12 -5.94
N GLY A 323 -10.81 6.21 -6.42
CA GLY A 323 -10.75 4.84 -5.97
C GLY A 323 -9.37 4.23 -6.19
N ILE A 324 -9.05 3.28 -5.34
CA ILE A 324 -7.88 2.41 -5.45
C ILE A 324 -8.35 0.97 -5.41
N TRP A 325 -7.89 0.14 -6.34
CA TRP A 325 -8.08 -1.30 -6.18
C TRP A 325 -6.91 -1.83 -5.37
N GLU A 326 -7.18 -2.33 -4.18
CA GLU A 326 -6.15 -2.74 -3.24
C GLU A 326 -6.56 -4.04 -2.58
N GLY A 327 -5.97 -5.13 -3.06
CA GLY A 327 -6.52 -6.45 -2.79
C GLY A 327 -5.53 -7.59 -2.83
N ALA A 328 -5.94 -8.66 -2.15
CA ALA A 328 -5.27 -9.93 -2.14
C ALA A 328 -5.28 -10.57 -3.53
N VAL A 329 -4.12 -11.08 -3.93
CA VAL A 329 -3.90 -11.82 -5.18
C VAL A 329 -3.28 -13.18 -4.93
N LYS A 330 -3.60 -14.14 -5.81
CA LYS A 330 -2.88 -15.40 -5.96
C LYS A 330 -1.85 -15.26 -7.08
N VAL A 331 -0.68 -15.85 -6.88
CA VAL A 331 0.40 -15.86 -7.86
C VAL A 331 0.70 -17.29 -8.29
N THR A 332 0.83 -17.48 -9.58
CA THR A 332 1.33 -18.73 -10.19
C THR A 332 2.33 -18.35 -11.27
N GLY A 333 3.20 -19.26 -11.67
CA GLY A 333 4.17 -18.94 -12.71
C GLY A 333 5.24 -20.00 -12.85
N ARG A 334 6.37 -19.57 -13.42
CA ARG A 334 7.55 -20.41 -13.60
C ARG A 334 8.82 -19.59 -13.64
N GLU A 335 9.90 -20.24 -13.21
CA GLU A 335 11.28 -19.79 -13.37
C GLU A 335 11.95 -20.66 -14.44
N ILE A 336 12.66 -20.03 -15.38
CA ILE A 336 13.44 -20.72 -16.41
C ILE A 336 14.86 -20.93 -15.87
N MET A 337 15.19 -22.16 -15.54
CA MET A 337 16.49 -22.56 -15.00
C MET A 337 17.59 -22.51 -16.08
N ALA A 338 18.87 -22.55 -15.68
CA ALA A 338 20.00 -22.43 -16.61
C ALA A 338 20.06 -23.57 -17.64
N ASN A 339 19.55 -24.75 -17.29
CA ASN A 339 19.43 -25.92 -18.17
C ASN A 339 18.16 -25.89 -19.05
N GLY A 340 17.41 -24.77 -19.07
CA GLY A 340 16.15 -24.63 -19.80
C GLY A 340 14.92 -25.25 -19.11
N GLN A 341 15.10 -25.93 -17.97
CA GLN A 341 13.97 -26.51 -17.22
C GLN A 341 13.07 -25.40 -16.67
N ARG A 342 11.76 -25.63 -16.70
CA ARG A 342 10.76 -24.72 -16.14
C ARG A 342 10.39 -25.19 -14.73
N LYS A 343 10.80 -24.45 -13.71
CA LYS A 343 10.43 -24.71 -12.31
C LYS A 343 9.14 -23.96 -11.99
N PRO A 344 8.08 -24.61 -11.51
CA PRO A 344 6.84 -23.93 -11.16
C PRO A 344 7.06 -22.97 -9.98
N LEU A 345 6.38 -21.83 -10.03
CA LEU A 345 6.30 -20.84 -8.96
C LEU A 345 4.85 -20.70 -8.51
N ALA A 346 4.65 -20.53 -7.21
CA ALA A 346 3.37 -20.23 -6.59
C ALA A 346 3.60 -19.27 -5.42
N GLY A 347 2.55 -18.53 -5.07
CA GLY A 347 2.58 -17.61 -3.96
C GLY A 347 1.30 -16.80 -3.83
N LYS A 348 1.39 -15.76 -3.01
CA LYS A 348 0.31 -14.82 -2.72
C LYS A 348 0.89 -13.42 -2.57
N GLY A 349 0.05 -12.41 -2.61
CA GLY A 349 0.51 -11.03 -2.48
C GLY A 349 -0.61 -10.02 -2.43
N PHE A 350 -0.25 -8.76 -2.40
CA PHE A 350 -1.17 -7.65 -2.64
C PHE A 350 -0.89 -7.00 -3.98
N MET A 351 -1.94 -6.47 -4.59
CA MET A 351 -1.89 -5.65 -5.78
C MET A 351 -2.63 -4.35 -5.52
N GLU A 352 -2.00 -3.24 -5.90
CA GLU A 352 -2.50 -1.88 -5.75
C GLU A 352 -2.58 -1.22 -7.13
N LEU A 353 -3.76 -0.74 -7.52
CA LEU A 353 -4.05 -0.16 -8.83
C LEU A 353 -4.69 1.21 -8.68
N VAL A 354 -4.01 2.25 -9.16
CA VAL A 354 -4.42 3.65 -9.01
C VAL A 354 -4.52 4.35 -10.35
N GLY A 355 -5.47 5.29 -10.47
CA GLY A 355 -5.61 6.14 -11.66
C GLY A 355 -6.52 5.55 -12.75
N TYR A 356 -7.32 4.54 -12.42
CA TYR A 356 -8.30 3.94 -13.31
C TYR A 356 -9.64 4.71 -13.29
N THR A 357 -10.35 4.75 -14.42
CA THR A 357 -11.59 5.53 -14.62
C THR A 357 -12.67 4.75 -15.34
#